data_AF-A0AAU2M2M6-F1
#
_entry.id   AF-A0AAU2M2M6-F1
#
_cell.length_a   1.000
_cell.length_b   1.000
_cell.length_c   1.000
_cell.angle_alpha   90.00
_cell.angle_beta   90.00
_cell.angle_gamma   90.00
#
_symmetry.space_group_name_H-M   'P 1'
#
loop_
_entity.id
_entity.type
_entity.pdbx_description
1 polymer ?
#
loop_
_entity_poly.entity_id
_entity_poly.type
_entity_poly.pdbx_seq_one_letter_code
_entity_poly.pdbx_strand_id
1 'polypeptide(L)'
;MLPAALDELGLTFYPIASVAGQEAAARALARHLLAGELSPREFTFRIHQRYGHELPLTGRLAELDDEYDVLEYGDRTVDQVDAEVTAEARRLGTHPLL
;
A
#
# COMPACT_ATOMS: atom_id res chain seq x y z
N MET A 1 18.45 1.87 -23.38
CA MET A 1 17.78 2.96 -22.61
C MET A 1 16.76 2.32 -21.69
N LEU A 2 16.64 2.77 -20.43
CA LEU A 2 15.81 2.09 -19.42
C LEU A 2 14.32 1.94 -19.82
N PRO A 3 13.63 2.94 -20.41
CA PRO A 3 12.23 2.77 -20.80
C PRO A 3 12.02 1.67 -21.86
N ALA A 4 12.88 1.59 -22.88
CA ALA A 4 12.78 0.56 -23.92
C ALA A 4 13.01 -0.86 -23.36
N ALA A 5 13.95 -1.01 -22.41
CA ALA A 5 14.20 -2.30 -21.78
C ALA A 5 13.04 -2.79 -20.88
N LEU A 6 12.31 -1.85 -20.26
CA LEU A 6 11.11 -2.20 -19.49
C LEU A 6 9.96 -2.61 -20.42
N ASP A 7 9.78 -1.89 -21.54
CA ASP A 7 8.79 -2.21 -22.56
C ASP A 7 9.01 -3.61 -23.17
N GLU A 8 10.26 -3.98 -23.46
CA GLU A 8 10.64 -5.34 -23.91
C GLU A 8 10.26 -6.44 -22.91
N LEU A 9 10.20 -6.13 -21.62
CA LEU A 9 9.81 -7.06 -20.54
C LEU A 9 8.31 -6.98 -20.20
N GLY A 10 7.53 -6.17 -20.92
CA GLY A 10 6.12 -5.90 -20.60
C GLY A 10 5.93 -5.14 -19.29
N LEU A 11 6.94 -4.40 -18.84
CA LEU A 11 6.92 -3.61 -17.61
C LEU A 11 6.59 -2.15 -17.93
N THR A 12 5.63 -1.60 -17.18
CA THR A 12 5.23 -0.20 -17.34
C THR A 12 6.26 0.73 -16.69
N PHE A 13 6.79 1.68 -17.46
CA PHE A 13 7.60 2.76 -16.92
C PHE A 13 6.71 3.92 -16.45
N TYR A 14 6.72 4.18 -15.14
CA TYR A 14 6.04 5.33 -14.57
C TYR A 14 7.02 6.49 -14.37
N PRO A 15 6.69 7.73 -14.79
CA PRO A 15 7.48 8.89 -14.47
C PRO A 15 7.64 9.06 -12.95
N ILE A 16 8.80 9.59 -12.54
CA ILE A 16 9.09 9.89 -11.14
C ILE A 16 7.96 10.77 -10.56
N ALA A 17 7.50 10.38 -9.37
CA ALA A 17 6.43 11.05 -8.61
C ALA A 17 5.05 11.11 -9.31
N SER A 18 4.86 10.47 -10.46
CA SER A 18 3.53 10.37 -11.08
C SER A 18 2.55 9.63 -10.17
N VAL A 19 1.29 10.08 -10.15
CA VAL A 19 0.21 9.42 -9.38
C VAL A 19 0.12 7.94 -9.75
N ALA A 20 0.13 7.60 -11.05
CA ALA A 20 0.10 6.21 -11.50
C ALA A 20 1.27 5.37 -10.95
N GLY A 21 2.48 5.92 -10.90
CA GLY A 21 3.63 5.24 -10.32
C GLY A 21 3.52 5.07 -8.80
N GLN A 22 2.95 6.05 -8.10
CA GLN A 22 2.68 5.95 -6.67
C GLN A 22 1.63 4.87 -6.38
N GLU A 23 0.53 4.84 -7.14
CA GLU A 23 -0.49 3.81 -7.04
C GLU A 23 0.04 2.41 -7.35
N ALA A 24 0.87 2.27 -8.40
CA ALA A 24 1.51 1.01 -8.75
C ALA A 24 2.42 0.51 -7.61
N ALA A 25 3.18 1.40 -6.97
CA ALA A 25 4.01 1.08 -5.82
C ALA A 25 3.17 0.65 -4.60
N ALA A 26 2.06 1.34 -4.30
CA ALA A 26 1.14 0.93 -3.23
C ALA A 26 0.56 -0.47 -3.49
N ARG A 27 0.15 -0.78 -4.73
CA ARG A 27 -0.32 -2.12 -5.10
C ARG A 27 0.77 -3.18 -4.99
N ALA A 28 2.02 -2.84 -5.28
CA ALA A 28 3.15 -3.75 -5.09
C ALA A 28 3.36 -4.07 -3.61
N LEU A 29 3.36 -3.06 -2.74
CA LEU A 29 3.45 -3.25 -1.29
C LEU A 29 2.30 -4.10 -0.73
N ALA A 30 1.07 -3.90 -1.22
CA ALA A 30 -0.07 -4.73 -0.84
C ALA A 30 0.15 -6.21 -1.22
N ARG A 31 0.73 -6.50 -2.38
CA ARG A 31 1.09 -7.88 -2.78
C ARG A 31 2.16 -8.48 -1.88
N HIS A 32 3.16 -7.70 -1.45
CA HIS A 32 4.17 -8.15 -0.50
C HIS A 32 3.55 -8.52 0.86
N LEU A 33 2.61 -7.72 1.38
CA LEU A 33 1.84 -8.09 2.58
C LEU A 33 1.07 -9.40 2.38
N LEU A 34 0.35 -9.54 1.26
CA LEU A 34 -0.44 -10.75 0.97
C LEU A 34 0.42 -12.00 0.76
N ALA A 35 1.68 -11.84 0.35
CA ALA A 35 2.67 -12.90 0.26
C ALA A 35 3.31 -13.24 1.62
N GLY A 36 3.00 -12.50 2.68
CA GLY A 36 3.60 -12.66 4.02
C GLY A 36 5.01 -12.06 4.13
N GLU A 37 5.41 -11.22 3.18
CA GLU A 37 6.73 -10.58 3.14
C GLU A 37 6.77 -9.25 3.92
N LEU A 38 5.60 -8.71 4.29
CA LEU A 38 5.46 -7.56 5.17
C LEU A 38 4.44 -7.89 6.26
N SER A 39 4.63 -7.34 7.45
CA SER A 39 3.57 -7.32 8.47
C SER A 39 2.51 -6.25 8.14
N PRO A 40 1.27 -6.36 8.67
CA PRO A 40 0.24 -5.33 8.51
C PRO A 40 0.71 -3.93 8.92
N ARG A 41 1.29 -3.79 10.12
CA ARG A 41 1.80 -2.51 10.62
C ARG A 41 2.95 -1.96 9.78
N GLU A 42 3.86 -2.81 9.32
CA GLU A 42 4.94 -2.34 8.44
C GLU A 42 4.41 -1.86 7.08
N PHE A 43 3.38 -2.52 6.55
CA PHE A 43 2.73 -2.11 5.32
C PHE A 43 2.07 -0.73 5.45
N THR A 44 1.23 -0.53 6.48
CA THR A 44 0.58 0.78 6.73
C THR A 44 1.61 1.88 6.98
N PHE A 45 2.65 1.59 7.77
CA PHE A 45 3.69 2.56 8.10
C PHE A 45 4.43 3.05 6.85
N ARG A 46 4.83 2.14 5.95
CA ARG A 46 5.52 2.50 4.70
C ARG A 46 4.62 3.30 3.76
N ILE A 47 3.32 2.97 3.72
CA ILE A 47 2.32 3.71 2.93
C ILE A 47 2.16 5.12 3.50
N HIS A 48 1.94 5.25 4.80
CA HIS A 48 1.70 6.51 5.46
C HIS A 48 2.93 7.42 5.42
N GLN A 49 4.12 6.89 5.71
CA GLN A 49 5.37 7.63 5.59
C GLN A 49 5.60 8.22 4.19
N ARG A 50 5.21 7.48 3.13
CA ARG A 50 5.50 7.88 1.75
C ARG A 50 4.45 8.82 1.16
N TYR A 51 3.18 8.61 1.51
CA TYR A 51 2.07 9.31 0.84
C TYR A 51 1.25 10.20 1.77
N GLY A 52 1.46 10.11 3.09
CA GLY A 52 0.57 10.76 4.06
C GLY A 52 -0.88 10.34 3.82
N HIS A 53 -1.78 11.30 3.96
CA HIS A 53 -3.18 11.19 3.54
C HIS A 53 -3.44 11.73 2.13
N GLU A 54 -2.40 12.05 1.36
CA GLU A 54 -2.52 12.80 0.10
C GLU A 54 -2.84 11.91 -1.11
N LEU A 55 -2.54 10.60 -1.04
CA LEU A 55 -2.86 9.65 -2.11
C LEU A 55 -4.22 8.99 -1.84
N PRO A 56 -5.29 9.32 -2.58
CA PRO A 56 -6.64 8.85 -2.26
C PRO A 56 -6.78 7.32 -2.26
N LEU A 57 -6.02 6.63 -3.12
CA LEU A 57 -6.03 5.17 -3.21
C LEU A 57 -5.67 4.49 -1.88
N THR A 58 -4.82 5.14 -1.08
CA THR A 58 -4.25 4.61 0.16
C THR A 58 -4.73 5.33 1.42
N GLY A 59 -5.71 6.24 1.31
CA GLY A 59 -6.18 7.04 2.46
C GLY A 59 -6.58 6.18 3.66
N ARG A 60 -7.34 5.10 3.44
CA ARG A 60 -7.73 4.18 4.51
C ARG A 60 -6.54 3.48 5.18
N LEU A 61 -5.47 3.22 4.46
CA LEU A 61 -4.26 2.60 5.02
C LEU A 61 -3.46 3.57 5.89
N ALA A 62 -3.48 4.87 5.55
CA ALA A 62 -2.90 5.90 6.40
C ALA A 62 -3.68 6.04 7.72
N GLU A 63 -5.01 6.06 7.65
CA GLU A 63 -5.87 6.06 8.86
C GLU A 63 -5.64 4.83 9.74
N LEU A 64 -5.43 3.65 9.14
CA LEU A 64 -5.12 2.42 9.90
C LEU A 64 -3.73 2.46 10.53
N ASP A 65 -2.78 3.19 9.93
CA ASP A 65 -1.48 3.46 10.55
C ASP A 65 -1.64 4.30 11.82
N ASP A 66 -2.39 5.39 11.73
CA ASP A 66 -2.72 6.24 12.89
C ASP A 66 -3.42 5.44 13.99
N GLU A 67 -4.33 4.55 13.61
CA GLU A 67 -5.06 3.68 14.56
C GLU A 67 -4.10 2.84 15.41
N TYR A 68 -3.03 2.27 14.83
CA TYR A 68 -2.05 1.50 15.60
C TYR A 68 -1.41 2.31 16.73
N ASP A 69 -1.24 3.62 16.53
CA ASP A 69 -0.59 4.50 17.50
C ASP A 69 -1.54 4.97 18.62
N VAL A 70 -2.87 4.81 18.43
CA VAL A 70 -3.89 5.17 19.42
C VAL A 70 -4.61 3.97 20.04
N LEU A 71 -4.21 2.74 19.70
CA LEU A 71 -4.84 1.50 20.21
C LEU A 71 -4.96 1.46 21.73
N GLU A 72 -4.01 2.02 22.48
CA GLU A 72 -4.05 2.06 23.95
C GLU A 72 -5.16 2.94 24.52
N TYR A 73 -5.76 3.81 23.68
CA TYR A 73 -6.87 4.70 24.02
C TYR A 73 -8.19 4.30 23.36
N GLY A 74 -8.18 3.25 22.52
CA GLY A 74 -9.34 2.81 21.74
C GLY A 74 -9.94 1.49 22.20
N ASP A 75 -11.09 1.15 21.61
CA ASP A 75 -11.79 -0.12 21.86
C ASP A 75 -11.35 -1.25 20.90
N ARG A 76 -10.44 -0.94 19.98
CA ARG A 76 -9.99 -1.87 18.95
C ARG A 76 -8.80 -2.70 19.43
N THR A 77 -8.70 -3.91 18.91
CA THR A 77 -7.53 -4.77 19.11
C THR A 77 -6.59 -4.71 17.91
N VAL A 78 -5.32 -5.08 18.12
CA VAL A 78 -4.34 -5.26 17.03
C VAL A 78 -4.90 -6.18 15.94
N ASP A 79 -5.46 -7.33 16.31
CA ASP A 79 -6.02 -8.29 15.34
C ASP A 79 -7.15 -7.70 14.47
N GLN A 80 -7.97 -6.81 15.04
CA GLN A 80 -9.02 -6.13 14.28
C GLN A 80 -8.45 -5.12 13.27
N VAL A 81 -7.39 -4.40 13.65
CA VAL A 81 -6.70 -3.48 12.72
C VAL A 81 -5.99 -4.29 11.64
N ASP A 82 -5.24 -5.33 12.00
CA ASP A 82 -4.55 -6.24 11.07
C ASP A 82 -5.52 -6.86 10.04
N ALA A 83 -6.72 -7.25 10.48
CA ALA A 83 -7.75 -7.79 9.59
C ALA A 83 -8.22 -6.77 8.54
N GLU A 84 -8.42 -5.51 8.94
CA GLU A 84 -8.80 -4.43 8.02
C GLU A 84 -7.66 -4.06 7.07
N VAL A 85 -6.43 -3.99 7.56
CA VAL A 85 -5.24 -3.79 6.72
C VAL A 85 -5.15 -4.87 5.65
N THR A 86 -5.38 -6.13 6.03
CA THR A 86 -5.40 -7.26 5.09
C THR A 86 -6.54 -7.14 4.07
N ALA A 87 -7.73 -6.69 4.49
CA ALA A 87 -8.85 -6.46 3.58
C ALA A 87 -8.54 -5.36 2.55
N GLU A 88 -7.94 -4.25 2.99
CA GLU A 88 -7.51 -3.17 2.10
C GLU A 88 -6.40 -3.62 1.15
N ALA A 89 -5.45 -4.42 1.61
CA ALA A 89 -4.42 -5.00 0.73
C ALA A 89 -5.03 -5.89 -0.34
N ARG A 90 -6.04 -6.71 -0.01
CA ARG A 90 -6.80 -7.51 -1.00
C ARG A 90 -7.50 -6.61 -2.01
N ARG A 91 -8.17 -5.54 -1.58
CA ARG A 91 -8.81 -4.55 -2.47
C ARG A 91 -7.81 -3.94 -3.47
N LEU A 92 -6.60 -3.63 -3.00
CA LEU A 92 -5.54 -3.09 -3.86
C LEU A 92 -4.98 -4.14 -4.83
N GLY A 93 -4.85 -5.39 -4.37
CA GLY A 93 -4.30 -6.51 -5.14
C GLY A 93 -5.23 -7.06 -6.23
N THR A 94 -6.55 -6.89 -6.12
CA THR A 94 -7.53 -7.38 -7.11
C THR A 94 -7.61 -6.56 -8.40
N HIS A 95 -6.95 -5.40 -8.47
CA HIS A 95 -6.94 -4.58 -9.68
C HIS A 95 -5.78 -4.95 -10.61
N PRO A 96 -6.04 -5.19 -11.91
CA PRO A 96 -4.99 -5.33 -12.91
C PRO A 96 -4.09 -4.08 -12.93
N LEU A 97 -2.78 -4.28 -13.11
CA LEU A 97 -1.87 -3.20 -13.48
C LEU A 97 -2.27 -2.80 -14.90
N LEU A 98 -2.87 -1.61 -15.05
CA LEU A 98 -3.17 -1.00 -16.34
C LEU A 98 -1.89 -0.43 -16.97
#